data_AF-A0A679HZA5-F1
#
_entry.id   AF-A0A679HZA5-F1
#
_cell.length_a   1.000
_cell.length_b   1.000
_cell.length_c   1.000
_cell.angle_alpha   90.00
_cell.angle_beta   90.00
_cell.angle_gamma   90.00
#
_symmetry.space_group_name_H-M   'P 1'
#
loop_
_entity.id
_entity.type
_entity.pdbx_description
1 polymer ?
#
loop_
_entity_poly.entity_id
_entity_poly.type
_entity_poly.pdbx_seq_one_letter_code
_entity_poly.pdbx_strand_id
1 'polypeptide(L)'
;MGRAWKSTPRRIHIIGAPGSGKSHAAIQLSKRAGIPAYDLNDLFWDRSVKRYGVRAPEIERNAWFAELVKQECWIFEGVYLSWVQAGFDKADVIGVLTPSALLRDWRIIKRFVYRKLGMTPAKSERIIDLCRLIQWNHQYEIANLNPALESMKEHRWKTLVCLSADDLIEHLFDAGGAIWRPSAR
;
A
#
# COMPACT_ATOMS: atom_id res chain seq x y z
N MET A 1 -19.72 18.03 -6.72
CA MET A 1 -18.98 18.85 -5.73
C MET A 1 -18.32 17.89 -4.76
N GLY A 2 -16.99 17.85 -4.71
CA GLY A 2 -16.28 16.95 -3.79
C GLY A 2 -16.33 17.49 -2.36
N ARG A 3 -16.51 16.62 -1.37
CA ARG A 3 -16.37 17.02 0.04
C ARG A 3 -14.90 17.35 0.29
N ALA A 4 -14.62 18.56 0.77
CA ALA A 4 -13.37 18.81 1.46
C ALA A 4 -13.37 18.01 2.77
N TRP A 5 -12.23 17.42 3.13
CA TRP A 5 -12.04 16.79 4.43
C TRP A 5 -12.22 17.85 5.51
N LYS A 6 -13.04 17.56 6.53
CA LYS A 6 -13.27 18.49 7.66
C LYS A 6 -11.99 18.73 8.49
N SER A 7 -11.03 17.83 8.38
CA SER A 7 -9.73 17.82 9.05
C SER A 7 -8.73 16.97 8.26
N THR A 8 -7.43 17.23 8.36
CA THR A 8 -6.39 16.41 7.73
C THR A 8 -6.50 14.94 8.16
N PRO A 9 -6.61 13.98 7.21
CA PRO A 9 -6.64 12.55 7.53
C PRO A 9 -5.45 12.12 8.38
N ARG A 10 -5.70 11.35 9.45
CA ARG A 10 -4.65 10.87 10.38
C ARG A 10 -4.45 9.35 10.34
N ARG A 11 -5.43 8.62 9.81
CA ARG A 11 -5.40 7.17 9.62
C ARG A 11 -5.51 6.87 8.12
N ILE A 12 -4.39 6.56 7.48
CA ILE A 12 -4.32 6.41 6.02
C ILE A 12 -3.92 4.97 5.69
N HIS A 13 -4.71 4.28 4.88
CA HIS A 13 -4.39 2.92 4.43
C HIS A 13 -4.07 2.94 2.94
N ILE A 14 -2.86 2.52 2.54
CA ILE A 14 -2.39 2.56 1.16
C ILE A 14 -2.23 1.14 0.63
N ILE A 15 -2.96 0.80 -0.43
CA ILE A 15 -2.85 -0.48 -1.12
C ILE A 15 -2.42 -0.34 -2.58
N GLY A 16 -1.90 -1.42 -3.15
CA GLY A 16 -1.44 -1.46 -4.54
C GLY A 16 -0.38 -2.53 -4.80
N ALA A 17 -0.20 -2.86 -6.07
CA ALA A 17 0.71 -3.92 -6.51
C ALA A 17 2.19 -3.66 -6.15
N PRO A 18 3.07 -4.67 -6.19
CA PRO A 18 4.52 -4.44 -6.18
C PRO A 18 4.93 -3.37 -7.22
N GLY A 19 5.85 -2.48 -6.86
CA GLY A 19 6.28 -1.40 -7.76
C GLY A 19 5.28 -0.24 -7.93
N SER A 20 4.10 -0.27 -7.28
CA SER A 20 3.11 0.80 -7.42
C SER A 20 3.50 2.12 -6.76
N GLY A 21 4.45 2.11 -5.82
CA GLY A 21 4.93 3.31 -5.13
C GLY A 21 4.35 3.53 -3.72
N LYS A 22 3.65 2.55 -3.13
CA LYS A 22 3.04 2.69 -1.80
C LYS A 22 4.02 3.09 -0.72
N SER A 23 5.16 2.41 -0.61
CA SER A 23 6.18 2.73 0.40
C SER A 23 6.73 4.14 0.18
N HIS A 24 6.85 4.61 -1.07
CA HIS A 24 7.23 6.00 -1.36
C HIS A 24 6.15 6.97 -0.87
N ALA A 25 4.88 6.72 -1.21
CA ALA A 25 3.75 7.53 -0.73
C ALA A 25 3.73 7.57 0.80
N ALA A 26 3.80 6.42 1.47
CA ALA A 26 3.78 6.32 2.92
C ALA A 26 4.92 7.12 3.58
N ILE A 27 6.15 7.05 3.05
CA ILE A 27 7.29 7.83 3.54
C ILE A 27 7.06 9.34 3.35
N GLN A 28 6.56 9.78 2.20
CA GLN A 28 6.31 11.21 1.96
C GLN A 28 5.18 11.75 2.84
N LEU A 29 4.06 11.02 2.92
CA LEU A 29 2.92 11.36 3.78
C LEU A 29 3.35 11.39 5.25
N SER A 30 4.17 10.43 5.69
CA SER A 30 4.71 10.36 7.05
C SER A 30 5.55 11.60 7.38
N LYS A 31 6.49 11.96 6.49
CA LYS A 31 7.32 13.17 6.64
C LYS A 31 6.49 14.46 6.66
N ARG A 32 5.45 14.54 5.82
CA ARG A 32 4.64 15.75 5.65
C ARG A 32 3.62 15.96 6.77
N ALA A 33 2.97 14.90 7.26
CA ALA A 33 1.97 14.99 8.34
C ALA A 33 2.52 14.67 9.73
N GLY A 34 3.76 14.17 9.86
CA GLY A 34 4.30 13.72 11.14
C GLY A 34 3.58 12.49 11.70
N ILE A 35 3.10 11.60 10.83
CA ILE A 35 2.36 10.38 11.19
C ILE A 35 3.25 9.15 11.01
N PRO A 36 3.26 8.17 11.93
CA PRO A 36 4.05 6.95 11.75
C PRO A 36 3.55 6.12 10.57
N ALA A 37 4.47 5.65 9.73
CA ALA A 37 4.18 4.73 8.63
C ALA A 37 4.66 3.31 8.94
N TYR A 38 3.85 2.32 8.58
CA TYR A 38 4.12 0.90 8.79
C TYR A 38 3.98 0.13 7.47
N ASP A 39 5.04 -0.59 7.09
CA ASP A 39 4.99 -1.58 6.00
C ASP A 39 4.36 -2.87 6.54
N LEU A 40 3.18 -3.23 6.04
CA LEU A 40 2.47 -4.44 6.47
C LEU A 40 3.23 -5.73 6.08
N ASN A 41 4.23 -5.66 5.19
CA ASN A 41 5.15 -6.76 4.97
C ASN A 41 5.97 -7.10 6.24
N ASP A 42 6.23 -6.14 7.12
CA ASP A 42 6.94 -6.38 8.40
C ASP A 42 6.11 -7.20 9.38
N LEU A 43 4.78 -7.19 9.22
CA LEU A 43 3.85 -8.02 9.98
C LEU A 43 3.60 -9.35 9.26
N PHE A 44 3.56 -9.34 7.94
CA PHE A 44 3.22 -10.52 7.14
C PHE A 44 4.36 -11.56 7.09
N TRP A 45 5.60 -11.10 6.98
CA TRP A 45 6.78 -11.96 6.89
C TRP A 45 7.47 -12.12 8.24
N ASP A 46 8.00 -13.32 8.48
CA ASP A 46 8.83 -13.59 9.63
C ASP A 46 10.17 -12.81 9.50
N ARG A 47 10.39 -11.92 10.47
CA ARG A 47 11.58 -11.07 10.54
C ARG A 47 12.79 -11.78 11.12
N SER A 48 12.60 -12.90 11.83
CA SER A 48 13.69 -13.70 12.41
C SER A 48 14.48 -14.46 11.34
N VAL A 49 13.91 -14.64 10.15
CA VAL A 49 14.56 -15.38 9.05
C VAL A 49 15.22 -14.46 8.02
N LYS A 50 16.42 -14.89 7.57
CA LYS A 50 17.23 -14.17 6.57
C LYS A 50 16.79 -14.36 5.12
N ARG A 51 15.73 -15.16 4.87
CA ARG A 51 15.18 -15.41 3.52
C ARG A 51 13.76 -14.89 3.36
N TYR A 52 13.37 -14.55 2.14
CA TYR A 52 11.97 -14.25 1.81
C TYR A 52 11.13 -15.54 1.80
N GLY A 53 9.81 -15.40 2.01
CA GLY A 53 8.83 -16.48 1.80
C GLY A 53 8.34 -17.21 3.07
N VAL A 54 8.83 -16.87 4.25
CA VAL A 54 8.33 -17.44 5.53
C VAL A 54 7.38 -16.44 6.18
N ARG A 55 6.13 -16.83 6.39
CA ARG A 55 5.11 -15.99 7.02
C ARG A 55 5.27 -15.97 8.54
N ALA A 56 4.96 -14.84 9.16
CA ALA A 56 4.87 -14.75 10.61
C ALA A 56 3.68 -15.57 11.15
N PRO A 57 3.72 -16.05 12.42
CA PRO A 57 2.57 -16.69 13.05
C PRO A 57 1.34 -15.79 13.02
N GLU A 58 0.19 -16.33 12.60
CA GLU A 58 -1.01 -15.52 12.37
C GLU A 58 -1.55 -14.86 13.64
N ILE A 59 -1.46 -15.55 14.78
CA ILE A 59 -1.89 -15.05 16.08
C ILE A 59 -1.08 -13.80 16.44
N GLU A 60 0.25 -13.86 16.33
CA GLU A 60 1.15 -12.74 16.62
C GLU A 60 0.93 -11.58 15.64
N ARG A 61 0.84 -11.87 14.34
CA ARG A 61 0.54 -10.88 13.30
C ARG A 61 -0.76 -10.13 13.58
N ASN A 62 -1.84 -10.87 13.85
CA ASN A 62 -3.17 -10.30 14.05
C ASN A 62 -3.23 -9.49 15.36
N ALA A 63 -2.62 -9.99 16.44
CA ALA A 63 -2.53 -9.26 17.71
C ALA A 63 -1.76 -7.94 17.53
N TRP A 64 -0.61 -7.97 16.84
CA TRP A 64 0.16 -6.76 16.60
C TRP A 64 -0.58 -5.75 15.72
N PHE A 65 -1.21 -6.20 14.63
CA PHE A 65 -2.03 -5.33 13.79
C PHE A 65 -3.18 -4.68 14.57
N ALA A 66 -3.87 -5.44 15.43
CA ALA A 66 -4.97 -4.92 16.26
C ALA A 66 -4.50 -3.80 17.19
N GLU A 67 -3.28 -3.90 17.76
CA GLU A 67 -2.71 -2.82 18.57
C GLU A 67 -2.35 -1.58 17.75
N LEU A 68 -1.81 -1.75 16.53
CA LEU A 68 -1.52 -0.62 15.64
C LEU A 68 -2.79 0.12 15.22
N VAL A 69 -3.87 -0.61 14.91
CA VAL A 69 -5.16 -0.05 14.48
C VAL A 69 -5.79 0.85 15.56
N LYS A 70 -5.54 0.58 16.85
CA LYS A 70 -6.05 1.37 17.98
C LYS A 70 -5.37 2.74 18.11
N GLN A 71 -4.23 2.96 17.46
CA GLN A 71 -3.51 4.23 17.57
C GLN A 71 -4.30 5.37 16.93
N GLU A 72 -4.10 6.58 17.46
CA GLU A 72 -4.79 7.78 16.96
C GLU A 72 -4.37 8.20 15.56
N CYS A 73 -3.14 7.87 15.15
CA CYS A 73 -2.63 8.18 13.83
C CYS A 73 -1.68 7.08 13.33
N TRP A 74 -1.83 6.73 12.05
CA TRP A 74 -1.00 5.73 11.38
C TRP A 74 -1.14 5.86 9.85
N ILE A 75 -0.10 5.43 9.15
CA ILE A 75 -0.12 5.15 7.72
C ILE A 75 0.22 3.68 7.54
N PHE A 76 -0.72 2.86 7.08
CA PHE A 76 -0.44 1.49 6.71
C PHE A 76 -0.20 1.41 5.21
N GLU A 77 0.81 0.65 4.81
CA GLU A 77 1.04 0.37 3.40
C GLU A 77 1.27 -1.12 3.15
N GLY A 78 0.67 -1.65 2.09
CA GLY A 78 0.83 -3.06 1.75
C GLY A 78 0.09 -3.45 0.48
N VAL A 79 0.20 -4.73 0.10
CA VAL A 79 -0.79 -5.30 -0.82
C VAL A 79 -2.10 -5.53 -0.08
N TYR A 80 -3.20 -5.76 -0.80
CA TYR A 80 -4.43 -6.21 -0.13
C TYR A 80 -4.21 -7.57 0.54
N LEU A 81 -4.55 -7.64 1.82
CA LEU A 81 -4.44 -8.84 2.65
C LEU A 81 -5.74 -8.98 3.44
N SER A 82 -6.36 -10.15 3.44
CA SER A 82 -7.69 -10.38 4.06
C SER A 82 -7.77 -10.04 5.55
N TRP A 83 -6.64 -10.06 6.26
CA TRP A 83 -6.58 -9.78 7.71
C TRP A 83 -6.55 -8.28 8.06
N VAL A 84 -6.52 -7.38 7.08
CA VAL A 84 -6.34 -5.93 7.33
C VAL A 84 -7.66 -5.15 7.43
N GLN A 85 -8.80 -5.84 7.45
CA GLN A 85 -10.13 -5.24 7.40
C GLN A 85 -10.34 -4.15 8.47
N ALA A 86 -9.92 -4.41 9.71
CA ALA A 86 -10.02 -3.43 10.80
C ALA A 86 -9.27 -2.11 10.49
N GLY A 87 -8.21 -2.17 9.69
CA GLY A 87 -7.53 -0.99 9.18
C GLY A 87 -8.39 -0.21 8.19
N PHE A 88 -9.06 -0.87 7.26
CA PHE A 88 -9.99 -0.19 6.35
C PHE A 88 -11.16 0.44 7.10
N ASP A 89 -11.72 -0.25 8.09
CA ASP A 89 -12.84 0.25 8.88
C ASP A 89 -12.46 1.54 9.63
N LYS A 90 -11.26 1.57 10.21
CA LYS A 90 -10.74 2.71 11.01
C LYS A 90 -10.04 3.80 10.20
N ALA A 91 -9.70 3.55 8.93
CA ALA A 91 -9.05 4.54 8.07
C ALA A 91 -9.96 5.76 7.88
N ASP A 92 -9.36 6.95 7.90
CA ASP A 92 -9.99 8.18 7.43
C ASP A 92 -9.99 8.21 5.90
N VAL A 93 -8.92 7.68 5.28
CA VAL A 93 -8.74 7.57 3.82
C VAL A 93 -8.05 6.26 3.46
N ILE A 94 -8.50 5.65 2.36
CA ILE A 94 -7.87 4.50 1.73
C ILE A 94 -7.31 4.92 0.36
N GLY A 95 -5.99 4.94 0.20
CA GLY A 95 -5.32 5.20 -1.07
C GLY A 95 -5.07 3.91 -1.85
N VAL A 96 -5.51 3.84 -3.11
CA VAL A 96 -5.34 2.69 -3.99
C VAL A 96 -4.47 3.11 -5.17
N LEU A 97 -3.23 2.64 -5.22
CA LEU A 97 -2.29 2.99 -6.28
C LEU A 97 -2.38 2.01 -7.45
N THR A 98 -2.75 2.53 -8.62
CA THR A 98 -2.94 1.77 -9.87
C THR A 98 -2.09 2.31 -11.05
N PRO A 99 -0.76 2.47 -10.90
CA PRO A 99 0.09 2.75 -12.06
C PRO A 99 0.09 1.58 -13.04
N SER A 100 0.40 1.87 -14.29
CA SER A 100 0.48 0.87 -15.37
C SER A 100 1.45 -0.27 -15.04
N ALA A 101 1.11 -1.49 -15.46
CA ALA A 101 1.94 -2.68 -15.22
C ALA A 101 3.38 -2.50 -15.71
N LEU A 102 3.58 -1.88 -16.88
CA LEU A 102 4.90 -1.56 -17.43
C LEU A 102 5.75 -0.69 -16.48
N LEU A 103 5.15 0.35 -15.90
CA LEU A 103 5.85 1.21 -14.94
C LEU A 103 6.20 0.46 -13.66
N ARG A 104 5.30 -0.42 -13.19
CA ARG A 104 5.55 -1.27 -12.03
C ARG A 104 6.70 -2.23 -12.28
N ASP A 105 6.72 -2.91 -13.42
CA ASP A 105 7.79 -3.84 -13.80
C ASP A 105 9.13 -3.14 -13.90
N TRP A 106 9.18 -1.98 -14.58
CA TRP A 106 10.38 -1.16 -14.64
C TRP A 106 10.92 -0.84 -13.23
N ARG A 107 10.05 -0.40 -12.31
CA ARG A 107 10.44 -0.09 -10.93
C ARG A 107 10.93 -1.33 -10.16
N ILE A 108 10.31 -2.49 -10.38
CA ILE A 108 10.70 -3.77 -9.77
C ILE A 108 12.09 -4.20 -10.28
N ILE A 109 12.30 -4.19 -11.61
CA ILE A 109 13.56 -4.54 -12.26
C ILE A 109 14.67 -3.58 -11.82
N LYS A 110 14.41 -2.26 -11.88
CA LYS A 110 15.33 -1.23 -11.40
C LYS A 110 15.75 -1.56 -9.96
N ARG A 111 14.80 -1.74 -9.04
CA ARG A 111 15.10 -2.07 -7.64
C ARG A 111 15.96 -3.33 -7.51
N PHE A 112 15.67 -4.39 -8.26
CA PHE A 112 16.47 -5.61 -8.24
C PHE A 112 17.93 -5.34 -8.65
N VAL A 113 18.16 -4.55 -9.70
CA VAL A 113 19.52 -4.17 -10.13
C VAL A 113 20.25 -3.38 -9.04
N TYR A 114 19.62 -2.36 -8.45
CA TYR A 114 20.24 -1.58 -7.36
C TYR A 114 20.62 -2.45 -6.15
N ARG A 115 19.77 -3.43 -5.81
CA ARG A 115 20.07 -4.40 -4.72
C ARG A 115 21.24 -5.32 -5.08
N LYS A 116 21.33 -5.78 -6.32
CA LYS A 116 22.47 -6.59 -6.80
C LYS A 116 23.79 -5.84 -6.83
N LEU A 117 23.74 -4.53 -7.05
CA LEU A 117 24.89 -3.63 -6.96
C LEU A 117 25.24 -3.21 -5.54
N GLY A 118 24.52 -3.70 -4.51
CA GLY A 118 24.78 -3.34 -3.10
C GLY A 118 24.36 -1.92 -2.71
N MET A 119 23.61 -1.22 -3.56
CA MET A 119 23.20 0.17 -3.33
C MET A 119 21.99 0.30 -2.41
N THR A 120 21.33 -0.80 -2.06
CA THR A 120 20.17 -0.82 -1.17
C THR A 120 20.18 -2.12 -0.37
N PRO A 121 19.85 -2.11 0.93
CA PRO A 121 19.71 -3.31 1.73
C PRO A 121 18.71 -4.30 1.09
N ALA A 122 19.07 -5.58 1.08
CA ALA A 122 18.22 -6.64 0.56
C ALA A 122 18.49 -7.94 1.31
N LYS A 123 17.46 -8.79 1.44
CA LYS A 123 17.72 -10.21 1.73
C LYS A 123 18.25 -10.88 0.46
N SER A 124 18.64 -12.15 0.54
CA SER A 124 19.04 -12.91 -0.65
C SER A 124 17.87 -13.03 -1.64
N GLU A 125 18.01 -12.45 -2.83
CA GLU A 125 17.04 -12.52 -3.93
C GLU A 125 17.70 -13.11 -5.17
N ARG A 126 17.05 -14.03 -5.87
CA ARG A 126 17.54 -14.62 -7.13
C ARG A 126 16.75 -14.08 -8.32
N ILE A 127 17.27 -14.27 -9.53
CA ILE A 127 16.58 -13.89 -10.77
C ILE A 127 15.21 -14.60 -10.87
N ILE A 128 15.12 -15.86 -10.44
CA ILE A 128 13.84 -16.58 -10.39
C ILE A 128 12.80 -15.89 -9.48
N ASP A 129 13.25 -15.24 -8.40
CA ASP A 129 12.36 -14.54 -7.48
C ASP A 129 11.85 -13.23 -8.12
N LEU A 130 12.69 -12.56 -8.94
CA LEU A 130 12.29 -11.44 -9.78
C LEU A 130 11.23 -11.86 -10.82
N CYS A 131 11.46 -12.94 -11.56
CA CYS A 131 10.51 -13.43 -12.56
C CYS A 131 9.15 -13.78 -11.93
N ARG A 132 9.16 -14.46 -10.77
CA ARG A 132 7.93 -14.77 -10.00
C ARG A 132 7.20 -13.50 -9.56
N LEU A 133 7.94 -12.47 -9.12
CA LEU A 133 7.36 -11.21 -8.71
C LEU A 133 6.72 -10.45 -9.87
N ILE A 134 7.34 -10.44 -11.06
CA ILE A 134 6.76 -9.84 -12.27
C ILE A 134 5.50 -10.61 -12.69
N GLN A 135 5.55 -11.94 -12.70
CA GLN A 135 4.39 -12.76 -13.02
C GLN A 135 3.21 -12.48 -12.07
N TRP A 136 3.47 -12.40 -10.76
CA TRP A 136 2.44 -12.02 -9.79
C TRP A 136 1.95 -10.59 -9.99
N ASN A 137 2.85 -9.65 -10.33
CA ASN A 137 2.50 -8.26 -10.61
C ASN A 137 1.53 -8.10 -11.78
N HIS A 138 1.59 -8.99 -12.79
CA HIS A 138 0.68 -8.99 -13.94
C HIS A 138 -0.71 -9.57 -13.62
N GLN A 139 -0.81 -10.36 -12.55
CA GLN A 139 -2.07 -10.94 -12.10
C GLN A 139 -2.73 -10.13 -10.98
N TYR A 140 -2.02 -9.14 -10.42
CA TYR A 140 -2.43 -8.43 -9.21
C TYR A 140 -3.81 -7.78 -9.33
N GLU A 141 -4.12 -7.16 -10.46
CA GLU A 141 -5.41 -6.52 -10.70
C GLU A 141 -6.57 -7.50 -10.49
N ILE A 142 -6.50 -8.65 -11.15
CA ILE A 142 -7.57 -9.65 -11.17
C ILE A 142 -7.58 -10.43 -9.86
N ALA A 143 -6.41 -10.88 -9.39
CA ALA A 143 -6.29 -11.80 -8.27
C ALA A 143 -6.36 -11.11 -6.89
N ASN A 144 -6.04 -9.82 -6.81
CA ASN A 144 -5.92 -9.11 -5.53
C ASN A 144 -6.72 -7.80 -5.50
N LEU A 145 -6.53 -6.91 -6.47
CA LEU A 145 -7.14 -5.58 -6.42
C LEU A 145 -8.65 -5.60 -6.57
N ASN A 146 -9.19 -6.35 -7.54
CA ASN A 146 -10.64 -6.43 -7.76
C ASN A 146 -11.37 -7.01 -6.54
N PRO A 147 -10.93 -8.15 -5.95
CA PRO A 147 -11.49 -8.64 -4.69
C PRO A 147 -11.38 -7.63 -3.53
N ALA A 148 -10.28 -6.86 -3.47
CA ALA A 148 -10.12 -5.82 -2.46
C ALA A 148 -11.14 -4.69 -2.62
N LEU A 149 -11.33 -4.19 -3.85
CA LEU A 149 -12.30 -3.13 -4.12
C LEU A 149 -13.75 -3.59 -3.86
N GLU A 150 -14.00 -4.89 -4.05
CA GLU A 150 -15.26 -5.54 -3.72
C GLU A 150 -15.49 -5.59 -2.20
N SER A 151 -14.51 -6.06 -1.42
CA SER A 151 -14.63 -6.09 0.05
C SER A 151 -14.67 -4.69 0.69
N MET A 152 -14.10 -3.70 0.02
CA MET A 152 -14.11 -2.29 0.45
C MET A 152 -15.30 -1.49 -0.08
N LYS A 153 -16.36 -2.14 -0.60
CA LYS A 153 -17.55 -1.46 -1.13
C LYS A 153 -18.16 -0.45 -0.16
N GLU A 154 -18.25 -0.81 1.11
CA GLU A 154 -18.79 0.05 2.18
C GLU A 154 -17.87 1.25 2.51
N HIS A 155 -16.60 1.16 2.11
CA HIS A 155 -15.57 2.17 2.34
C HIS A 155 -15.34 3.08 1.13
N ARG A 156 -16.06 2.89 0.01
CA ARG A 156 -15.87 3.67 -1.24
C ARG A 156 -15.87 5.18 -1.04
N TRP A 157 -16.66 5.69 -0.09
CA TRP A 157 -16.77 7.13 0.20
C TRP A 157 -15.48 7.75 0.76
N LYS A 158 -14.54 6.92 1.23
CA LYS A 158 -13.21 7.32 1.73
C LYS A 158 -12.06 6.69 0.94
N THR A 159 -12.34 6.13 -0.24
CA THR A 159 -11.32 5.50 -1.10
C THR A 159 -10.92 6.44 -2.22
N LEU A 160 -9.61 6.66 -2.38
CA LEU A 160 -8.99 7.40 -3.47
C LEU A 160 -8.24 6.42 -4.37
N VAL A 161 -8.62 6.34 -5.65
CA VAL A 161 -7.89 5.55 -6.65
C VAL A 161 -6.97 6.49 -7.42
N CYS A 162 -5.67 6.28 -7.30
CA CYS A 162 -4.64 7.20 -7.78
C CYS A 162 -3.68 6.50 -8.74
N LEU A 163 -3.25 7.20 -9.78
CA LEU A 163 -2.32 6.66 -10.79
C LEU A 163 -0.87 6.69 -10.31
N SER A 164 -0.56 7.51 -9.30
CA SER A 164 0.78 7.65 -8.74
C SER A 164 0.75 7.96 -7.23
N ALA A 165 1.93 7.90 -6.60
CA ALA A 165 2.09 8.36 -5.22
C ALA A 165 1.87 9.87 -5.10
N ASP A 166 2.34 10.64 -6.08
CA ASP A 166 2.20 12.10 -6.09
C ASP A 166 0.73 12.51 -6.18
N ASP A 167 -0.05 11.84 -7.03
CA ASP A 167 -1.50 12.02 -7.16
C ASP A 167 -2.23 11.80 -5.81
N LEU A 168 -1.85 10.74 -5.07
CA LEU A 168 -2.38 10.51 -3.72
C LEU A 168 -1.97 11.61 -2.73
N ILE A 169 -0.73 12.11 -2.79
CA ILE A 169 -0.22 13.16 -1.90
C ILE A 169 -0.92 14.49 -2.17
N GLU A 170 -1.07 14.86 -3.45
CA GLU A 170 -1.76 16.07 -3.89
C GLU A 170 -3.21 16.08 -3.41
N HIS A 171 -3.92 14.94 -3.57
CA HIS A 171 -5.28 14.77 -3.06
C HIS A 171 -5.40 14.99 -1.55
N LEU A 172 -4.34 14.70 -0.77
CA LEU A 172 -4.36 14.80 0.69
C LEU A 172 -3.91 16.15 1.23
N PHE A 173 -3.12 16.95 0.50
CA PHE A 173 -2.46 18.13 1.07
C PHE A 173 -2.51 19.44 0.25
N ASP A 174 -2.69 19.42 -1.07
CA ASP A 174 -2.42 20.59 -1.93
C ASP A 174 -3.68 21.30 -2.48
N ALA A 175 -4.82 21.17 -1.78
CA ALA A 175 -6.09 21.89 -1.97
C ALA A 175 -7.01 21.44 -3.14
N GLY A 176 -8.33 21.54 -2.92
CA GLY A 176 -9.31 21.83 -3.99
C GLY A 176 -9.57 20.80 -5.11
N GLY A 177 -8.93 19.62 -5.11
CA GLY A 177 -9.18 18.55 -6.09
C GLY A 177 -10.46 17.78 -5.82
N ALA A 178 -11.29 17.56 -6.85
CA ALA A 178 -12.58 16.88 -6.74
C ALA A 178 -12.47 15.49 -6.10
N ILE A 179 -13.30 15.21 -5.07
CA ILE A 179 -13.70 13.83 -4.77
C ILE A 179 -14.27 13.22 -6.06
N TRP A 180 -13.74 12.04 -6.39
CA TRP A 180 -14.14 11.15 -7.48
C TRP A 180 -15.61 11.29 -7.92
N ARG A 181 -15.83 11.49 -9.23
CA ARG A 181 -17.11 11.22 -9.90
C ARG A 181 -17.13 9.73 -10.27
N PRO A 182 -18.26 9.02 -10.07
CA PRO A 182 -18.45 7.73 -10.70
C PRO A 182 -18.29 7.88 -12.20
N SER A 183 -17.48 7.01 -12.81
CA SER A 183 -17.50 6.82 -14.25
C SER A 183 -18.93 6.47 -14.64
N ALA A 184 -19.60 7.39 -15.35
CA ALA A 184 -20.79 7.04 -16.10
C ALA A 184 -20.34 6.12 -17.23
N ARG A 185 -20.50 4.80 -17.02
CA ARG A 185 -20.84 3.78 -18.00
C ARG A 185 -21.09 2.46 -17.26
#